data_AF-A0A8J8K9K4-F1
#
_entry.id   AF-A0A8J8K9K4-F1
#
_cell.length_a   1.000
_cell.length_b   1.000
_cell.length_c   1.000
_cell.angle_alpha   90.00
_cell.angle_beta   90.00
_cell.angle_gamma   90.00
#
_symmetry.space_group_name_H-M   'P 1'
#
loop_
_entity.id
_entity.type
_entity.pdbx_description
1 polymer ?
#
loop_
_entity_poly.entity_id
_entity_poly.type
_entity_poly.pdbx_seq_one_letter_code
_entity_poly.pdbx_strand_id
1 'polypeptide(L)' 'MSLNGNLEQKIYENIKTMLESIKYGKIQITVHDSQITQIEKVEKYHFPLRKKQAYHR' A
#
# COMPACT_ATOMS: atom_id res chain seq x y z
N MET A 1 27.14 14.09 14.14
CA MET A 1 26.56 13.05 13.26
C MET A 1 25.11 12.84 13.70
N SER A 2 24.16 13.32 12.91
CA SER A 2 22.75 13.40 13.33
C SER A 2 22.10 12.01 13.31
N LEU A 3 21.60 11.57 14.46
CA LEU A 3 20.90 10.29 14.67
C LEU A 3 19.55 10.19 13.93
N ASN A 4 19.12 11.27 13.27
CA ASN A 4 17.77 11.39 12.69
C ASN A 4 17.64 10.78 11.28
N GLY A 5 18.74 10.64 10.52
CA GLY A 5 18.67 10.14 9.14
C GLY A 5 18.27 8.66 9.02
N ASN A 6 18.58 7.83 10.03
CA ASN A 6 18.29 6.39 9.97
C ASN A 6 16.79 6.09 10.16
N LEU A 7 16.10 6.88 10.98
CA LEU A 7 14.68 6.68 11.28
C LEU A 7 13.78 7.14 10.14
N GLU A 8 14.03 8.32 9.58
CA GLU A 8 13.33 8.83 8.39
C GLU A 8 13.46 7.85 7.22
N GLN A 9 14.66 7.32 7.00
CA GLN A 9 14.91 6.37 5.92
C GLN A 9 14.18 5.04 6.16
N LYS A 10 14.11 4.54 7.41
CA LYS A 10 13.31 3.35 7.75
C LYS A 10 11.82 3.57 7.54
N ILE A 11 11.30 4.73 7.93
CA ILE A 11 9.88 5.07 7.73
C ILE A 11 9.58 5.14 6.23
N TYR A 12 10.45 5.78 5.46
CA TYR A 12 10.33 5.87 4.01
C TYR A 12 10.32 4.49 3.33
N GLU A 13 11.28 3.63 3.67
CA GLU A 13 11.38 2.27 3.11
C GLU A 13 10.17 1.40 3.49
N ASN A 14 9.63 1.55 4.71
CA ASN A 14 8.41 0.86 5.11
C ASN A 14 7.19 1.33 4.30
N ILE A 15 7.03 2.63 4.10
CA ILE A 15 5.94 3.19 3.28
C ILE A 15 6.08 2.71 1.83
N LYS A 16 7.30 2.73 1.29
CA LYS A 16 7.60 2.26 -0.07
C LYS A 16 7.25 0.78 -0.24
N THR A 17 7.67 -0.08 0.67
CA THR A 17 7.36 -1.52 0.64
C THR A 17 5.85 -1.77 0.71
N MET A 18 5.14 -1.01 1.55
CA MET A 18 3.68 -1.07 1.63
C MET A 18 3.01 -0.69 0.30
N LEU A 19 3.49 0.38 -0.35
CA LEU A 19 2.99 0.81 -1.66
C LEU A 19 3.27 -0.22 -2.76
N GLU A 20 4.48 -0.80 -2.79
CA GLU A 20 4.85 -1.83 -3.77
C GLU A 20 4.04 -3.12 -3.61
N SER A 21 3.61 -3.46 -2.38
CA SER A 21 2.77 -4.63 -2.11
C SER A 21 1.34 -4.51 -2.67
N ILE A 22 0.85 -3.28 -2.92
CA ILE A 22 -0.50 -3.04 -3.41
C ILE A 22 -0.51 -3.19 -4.94
N LYS A 23 -1.18 -4.23 -5.45
CA LYS A 23 -1.41 -4.37 -6.89
C LYS A 23 -2.39 -3.32 -7.43
N TYR A 24 -3.45 -3.05 -6.68
CA TYR A 24 -4.47 -2.04 -7.02
C TYR A 24 -5.06 -1.50 -5.71
N GLY A 25 -5.16 -0.19 -5.55
CA GLY A 25 -5.62 0.39 -4.29
C GLY A 25 -5.16 1.81 -4.05
N LYS A 26 -5.35 2.30 -2.83
CA LYS A 26 -4.81 3.57 -2.34
C LYS A 26 -4.36 3.44 -0.89
N ILE A 27 -3.28 4.15 -0.54
CA ILE A 27 -2.92 4.43 0.85
C ILE A 27 -3.21 5.91 1.08
N GLN A 28 -3.99 6.21 2.11
CA GLN A 28 -4.29 7.58 2.52
C GLN A 28 -3.71 7.80 3.91
N ILE A 29 -2.80 8.76 4.04
CA ILE A 29 -2.14 9.11 5.28
C ILE A 29 -2.57 10.52 5.65
N THR A 30 -3.16 10.68 6.83
CA THR A 30 -3.55 12.00 7.36
C THR A 30 -2.52 12.41 8.40
N VAL A 31 -1.99 13.62 8.24
CA VAL A 31 -1.01 14.23 9.15
C VAL A 31 -1.61 15.52 9.70
N HIS A 32 -1.68 15.63 11.03
CA HIS A 32 -2.04 16.86 11.73
C HIS A 32 -0.97 17.16 12.78
N ASP A 33 -0.62 18.43 12.96
CA ASP A 33 0.38 18.89 13.94
C ASP A 33 1.73 18.15 13.85
N SER A 34 2.18 17.88 12.62
CA SER A 34 3.40 17.10 12.33
C SER A 34 3.38 15.66 12.87
N GLN A 35 2.21 15.12 13.20
CA GLN A 35 2.01 13.74 13.63
C GLN A 35 1.04 13.01 12.70
N ILE A 36 1.34 11.75 12.40
CA ILE A 36 0.45 10.90 11.63
C ILE A 36 -0.73 10.52 12.52
N THR A 37 -1.93 10.99 12.18
CA THR A 37 -3.15 10.72 12.95
C THR A 37 -3.93 9.53 12.41
N GLN A 38 -3.83 9.26 11.11
CA GLN A 38 -4.61 8.22 10.46
C GLN A 38 -3.86 7.63 9.26
N ILE A 39 -3.95 6.31 9.12
CA ILE A 39 -3.46 5.57 7.96
C ILE A 39 -4.59 4.64 7.49
N GLU A 40 -5.11 4.88 6.29
CA GLU A 40 -6.06 4.00 5.63
C GLU A 40 -5.39 3.29 4.47
N LYS A 41 -5.52 1.96 4.44
CA LYS A 41 -5.05 1.12 3.33
C LYS A 41 -6.26 0.46 2.67
N VAL A 42 -6.54 0.84 1.42
CA VAL A 42 -7.62 0.23 0.62
C VAL A 42 -6.99 -0.57 -0.51
N GLU A 43 -7.14 -1.89 -0.45
CA GLU A 43 -6.67 -2.81 -1.48
C GLU A 43 -7.85 -3.35 -2.30
N LYS A 44 -7.67 -3.41 -3.63
CA LYS A 44 -8.63 -3.97 -4.57
C LYS A 44 -8.07 -5.26 -5.14
N TYR A 45 -8.71 -6.38 -4.85
CA TYR A 45 -8.39 -7.67 -5.45
C TYR A 45 -9.30 -7.92 -6.64
N HIS A 46 -8.71 -8.03 -7.83
CA HIS A 46 -9.42 -8.50 -9.00
C HIS A 46 -9.42 -10.03 -8.98
N PHE A 47 -10.57 -10.64 -8.71
CA PHE A 47 -10.73 -12.07 -8.89
C PHE A 47 -10.95 -12.36 -10.37
N PRO A 48 -10.13 -13.21 -11.00
CA PRO A 48 -10.37 -13.57 -12.39
C PRO A 48 -11.74 -14.23 -12.48
N LEU A 49 -12.57 -13.74 -13.39
CA LEU A 49 -13.81 -14.42 -13.76
C LEU A 49 -13.41 -15.82 -14.22
N ARG A 50 -13.95 -16.86 -13.55
CA ARG A 50 -13.78 -18.24 -14.04
C ARG A 50 -14.26 -18.24 -15.50
N LYS A 51 -13.34 -18.37 -16.45
CA LYS A 51 -13.69 -18.57 -17.85
C LYS A 51 -14.66 -19.75 -17.84
N LYS A 52 -15.92 -19.53 -18.22
CA LYS A 52 -16.82 -20.64 -18.55
C LYS A 52 -16.03 -21.48 -19.53
N GLN A 53 -15.69 -22.72 -19.13
CA GLN A 53 -15.14 -23.68 -20.08
C GLN A 53 -16.09 -23.66 -21.26
N ALA A 54 -15.60 -23.21 -22.41
CA ALA A 54 -16.38 -23.23 -23.62
C ALA A 54 -16.71 -24.70 -23.85
N TYR A 55 -17.97 -25.06 -23.56
CA TYR A 55 -18.53 -26.36 -23.88
C TYR A 55 -18.62 -26.38 -25.40
N HIS A 56 -17.51 -26.73 -26.06
CA HIS A 56 -17.52 -27.01 -27.49
C HIS A 56 -18.14 -28.40 -27.62
N ARG A 57 -19.30 -28.42 -28.27
CA ARG A 57 -20.01 -29.63 -28.70
C ARG A 57 -19.17 -30.43 -29.70
#